data_AF-A0A2E9R2M3-F1
#
_entry.id   AF-A0A2E9R2M3-F1
#
_cell.length_a   1.000
_cell.length_b   1.000
_cell.length_c   1.000
_cell.angle_alpha   90.00
_cell.angle_beta   90.00
_cell.angle_gamma   90.00
#
_symmetry.space_group_name_H-M   'P 1'
#
loop_
_entity.id
_entity.type
_entity.pdbx_description
1 polymer ?
#
loop_
_entity_poly.entity_id
_entity_poly.type
_entity_poly.pdbx_seq_one_letter_code
_entity_poly.pdbx_strand_id
1 'polypeptide(L)'
;MIDERKARDGESKHIDADLVLVGIGMLPNAELASEAGLAVTNGIVVDEDTRTSDPAIFAIGDCTNQRHPYVSQRIRLESVPNAIEQAKIAASVMMGLPLPKRTVPWFWSEQYGLKLQMVGLSCGYERCILRRYEGTQDFVAFYRKKEAEGPAL
;
A
#
# COMPACT_ATOMS: atom_id res chain seq x y z
N MET A 1 -3.66 14.76 -32.47
CA MET A 1 -4.75 15.47 -31.78
C MET A 1 -5.66 14.41 -31.18
N ILE A 2 -5.74 14.37 -29.85
CA ILE A 2 -6.72 13.53 -29.13
C ILE A 2 -8.06 14.29 -29.25
N ASP A 3 -9.13 13.62 -29.68
CA ASP A 3 -10.49 14.19 -29.69
C ASP A 3 -10.93 14.38 -28.23
N GLU A 4 -10.97 15.63 -27.76
CA GLU A 4 -11.04 15.99 -26.34
C GLU A 4 -12.35 15.62 -25.63
N ARG A 5 -13.33 15.01 -26.32
CA ARG A 5 -14.68 14.72 -25.77
C ARG A 5 -15.14 13.27 -25.85
N LYS A 6 -14.25 12.33 -26.21
CA LYS A 6 -14.64 10.93 -26.38
C LYS A 6 -13.71 9.98 -25.64
N ALA A 7 -14.25 9.33 -24.60
CA ALA A 7 -13.64 8.13 -24.05
C ALA A 7 -13.99 6.91 -24.91
N ARG A 8 -13.13 5.89 -24.91
CA ARG A 8 -13.42 4.58 -25.53
C ARG A 8 -13.50 3.50 -24.46
N ASP A 9 -14.48 2.62 -24.55
CA ASP A 9 -14.77 1.58 -23.54
C ASP A 9 -13.89 0.32 -23.64
N GLY A 10 -12.88 0.30 -24.51
CA GLY A 10 -12.02 -0.85 -24.77
C GLY A 10 -12.55 -1.81 -25.85
N GLU A 11 -13.83 -1.70 -26.24
CA GLU A 11 -14.45 -2.46 -27.35
C GLU A 11 -14.75 -1.56 -28.56
N SER A 12 -14.08 -0.41 -28.65
CA SER A 12 -14.22 0.61 -29.70
C SER A 12 -15.55 1.37 -29.70
N LYS A 13 -16.36 1.30 -28.63
CA LYS A 13 -17.51 2.18 -28.47
C LYS A 13 -17.05 3.52 -27.91
N HIS A 14 -17.60 4.59 -28.48
CA HIS A 14 -17.39 5.94 -27.97
C HIS A 14 -18.39 6.25 -26.85
N ILE A 15 -17.88 6.78 -25.74
CA ILE A 15 -18.67 7.31 -24.63
C ILE A 15 -18.54 8.84 -24.69
N ASP A 16 -19.67 9.52 -24.87
CA ASP A 16 -19.74 10.98 -24.76
C ASP A 16 -19.57 11.36 -23.29
N ALA A 17 -18.55 12.18 -22.99
CA ALA A 17 -18.25 12.62 -21.64
C ALA A 17 -17.75 14.06 -21.65
N ASP A 18 -18.36 14.91 -20.83
CA ASP A 18 -17.90 16.29 -20.60
C ASP A 18 -16.75 16.35 -19.57
N LEU A 19 -16.60 15.29 -18.77
CA LEU A 19 -15.54 15.14 -17.77
C LEU A 19 -15.09 13.68 -17.67
N VAL A 20 -13.78 13.47 -17.55
CA VAL A 20 -13.17 12.15 -17.33
C VAL A 20 -12.26 12.22 -16.10
N LEU A 21 -12.47 11.30 -15.15
CA LEU A 21 -11.61 11.10 -13.99
C LEU A 21 -10.85 9.78 -14.16
N VAL A 22 -9.51 9.83 -14.05
CA VAL A 22 -8.65 8.65 -14.22
C VAL A 22 -8.08 8.22 -12.88
N GLY A 23 -8.39 6.99 -12.46
CA GLY A 23 -7.90 6.38 -11.23
C GLY A 23 -7.50 4.92 -11.45
N ILE A 24 -6.40 4.69 -12.17
CA ILE A 24 -5.95 3.36 -12.63
C ILE A 24 -4.69 2.86 -11.90
N GLY A 25 -4.41 3.42 -10.73
CA GLY A 25 -3.21 3.14 -9.94
C GLY A 25 -2.10 4.18 -10.14
N MET A 26 -0.99 3.96 -9.44
CA MET A 26 0.17 4.86 -9.37
C MET A 26 1.44 4.11 -9.75
N LEU A 27 2.32 4.77 -10.49
CA LEU A 27 3.72 4.35 -10.65
C LEU A 27 4.57 5.11 -9.61
N PRO A 28 5.42 4.43 -8.82
CA PRO A 28 6.26 5.12 -7.85
C PRO A 28 7.34 5.91 -8.55
N ASN A 29 7.47 7.20 -8.22
CA ASN A 29 8.59 8.03 -8.69
C ASN A 29 9.90 7.50 -8.07
N ALA A 30 10.70 6.81 -8.87
CA ALA A 30 11.94 6.15 -8.46
C ALA A 30 13.09 6.42 -9.43
N GLU A 31 12.90 7.33 -10.38
CA GLU A 31 13.84 7.68 -11.44
C GLU A 31 15.15 8.19 -10.84
N LEU A 32 15.08 9.14 -9.89
CA LEU A 32 16.27 9.68 -9.19
C LEU A 32 17.09 8.59 -8.48
N ALA A 33 16.41 7.65 -7.83
CA ALA A 33 17.07 6.54 -7.15
C ALA A 33 17.74 5.59 -8.15
N SER A 34 17.04 5.26 -9.25
CA SER A 34 17.57 4.43 -10.32
C SER A 34 18.78 5.07 -11.00
N GLU A 35 18.71 6.36 -11.33
CA GLU A 35 19.81 7.12 -11.93
C GLU A 35 21.02 7.24 -11.00
N ALA A 36 20.78 7.31 -9.69
CA ALA A 36 21.82 7.28 -8.67
C ALA A 36 22.40 5.87 -8.40
N GLY A 37 21.93 4.83 -9.11
CA GLY A 37 22.42 3.46 -8.95
C GLY A 37 21.87 2.73 -7.72
N LEU A 38 20.79 3.24 -7.10
CA LEU A 38 20.13 2.58 -5.98
C LEU A 38 19.24 1.42 -6.46
N ALA A 39 19.03 0.43 -5.58
CA ALA A 39 18.15 -0.68 -5.88
C ALA A 39 16.67 -0.22 -6.00
N VAL A 40 16.05 -0.51 -7.15
CA VAL A 40 14.65 -0.18 -7.45
C VAL A 40 13.93 -1.41 -8.01
N THR A 41 12.81 -1.79 -7.39
CA THR A 41 11.94 -2.89 -7.83
C THR A 41 10.50 -2.57 -7.46
N ASN A 42 9.68 -2.04 -8.40
CA ASN A 42 8.35 -1.50 -8.07
C ASN A 42 8.41 -0.59 -6.83
N GLY A 43 9.24 0.46 -6.92
CA GLY A 43 9.61 1.35 -5.82
C GLY A 43 11.06 1.20 -5.36
N ILE A 44 11.56 2.20 -4.65
CA ILE A 44 12.90 2.26 -4.05
C ILE A 44 13.00 1.20 -2.96
N VAL A 45 13.95 0.29 -3.07
CA VAL A 45 14.14 -0.81 -2.12
C VAL A 45 14.73 -0.26 -0.83
N VAL A 46 14.02 -0.46 0.28
CA VAL A 46 14.48 -0.03 1.62
C VAL A 46 14.53 -1.16 2.65
N ASP A 47 15.43 -1.08 3.62
CA ASP A 47 15.48 -2.01 4.76
C ASP A 47 14.41 -1.68 5.82
N GLU A 48 14.39 -2.43 6.95
CA GLU A 48 13.46 -2.18 8.05
C GLU A 48 13.60 -0.77 8.69
N ASP A 49 14.80 -0.19 8.56
CA ASP A 49 15.22 1.13 9.06
C ASP A 49 14.98 2.25 8.03
N THR A 50 14.33 1.95 6.89
CA THR A 50 14.03 2.86 5.78
C THR A 50 15.25 3.39 5.00
N ARG A 51 16.41 2.75 5.15
CA ARG A 51 17.61 3.04 4.36
C ARG A 51 17.52 2.38 2.99
N THR A 52 18.04 3.05 1.97
CA THR A 52 18.21 2.47 0.63
C THR A 52 19.44 1.56 0.58
N SER A 53 19.85 1.12 -0.62
CA SER A 53 21.12 0.42 -0.81
C SER A 53 22.36 1.27 -0.48
N ASP A 54 22.24 2.59 -0.45
CA ASP A 54 23.22 3.49 0.16
C ASP A 54 22.77 3.82 1.60
N PRO A 55 23.58 3.52 2.63
CA PRO A 55 23.20 3.73 4.03
C PRO A 55 23.05 5.21 4.43
N ALA A 56 23.54 6.15 3.63
CA ALA A 56 23.36 7.58 3.84
C ALA A 56 22.06 8.13 3.22
N ILE A 57 21.39 7.35 2.36
CA ILE A 57 20.19 7.76 1.64
C ILE A 57 18.99 6.98 2.17
N PHE A 58 17.93 7.72 2.52
CA PHE A 58 16.66 7.17 3.01
C PHE A 58 15.56 7.41 1.99
N ALA A 59 14.57 6.52 1.96
CA ALA A 59 13.33 6.72 1.22
C ALA A 59 12.14 6.31 2.09
N ILE A 60 11.04 7.06 2.00
CA ILE A 60 9.81 6.86 2.79
C ILE A 60 8.57 7.14 1.94
N GLY A 61 7.43 6.62 2.37
CA GLY A 61 6.12 6.78 1.73
C GLY A 61 5.91 5.86 0.53
N ASP A 62 5.05 6.32 -0.38
CA ASP A 62 4.46 5.55 -1.47
C ASP A 62 5.49 5.02 -2.49
N CYS A 63 6.66 5.66 -2.56
CA CYS A 63 7.73 5.26 -3.47
C CYS A 63 8.54 4.06 -2.94
N THR A 64 8.31 3.60 -1.71
CA THR A 64 9.16 2.57 -1.08
C THR A 64 8.65 1.14 -1.29
N ASN A 65 9.55 0.27 -1.73
CA ASN A 65 9.39 -1.17 -1.62
C ASN A 65 10.10 -1.62 -0.34
N GLN A 66 9.35 -2.06 0.67
CA GLN A 66 9.87 -2.32 2.02
C GLN A 66 9.71 -3.78 2.46
N ARG A 67 10.58 -4.23 3.39
CA ARG A 67 10.28 -5.37 4.27
C ARG A 67 9.36 -4.89 5.38
N HIS A 68 8.39 -5.74 5.75
CA HIS A 68 7.45 -5.43 6.82
C HIS A 68 7.34 -6.63 7.77
N PRO A 69 7.45 -6.46 9.10
CA PRO A 69 7.53 -7.60 10.02
C PRO A 69 6.28 -8.49 10.04
N TYR A 70 5.13 -7.94 9.64
CA TYR A 70 3.86 -8.68 9.54
C TYR A 70 3.58 -9.26 8.15
N VAL A 71 4.52 -9.15 7.19
CA VAL A 71 4.31 -9.59 5.81
C VAL A 71 5.52 -10.36 5.31
N SER A 72 5.30 -11.58 4.81
CA SER A 72 6.38 -12.49 4.41
C SER A 72 7.14 -12.02 3.16
N GLN A 73 6.48 -11.26 2.29
CA GLN A 73 7.05 -10.70 1.09
C GLN A 73 7.25 -9.19 1.23
N ARG A 74 8.10 -8.62 0.37
CA ARG A 74 8.23 -7.17 0.30
C ARG A 74 6.96 -6.56 -0.27
N ILE A 75 6.64 -5.35 0.19
CA ILE A 75 5.41 -4.64 -0.17
C ILE A 75 5.68 -3.17 -0.48
N ARG A 76 4.80 -2.56 -1.27
CA ARG A 76 4.69 -1.12 -1.44
C ARG A 76 3.30 -0.72 -0.96
N LEU A 77 3.24 0.23 -0.03
CA LEU A 77 2.00 0.64 0.63
C LEU A 77 1.74 2.12 0.35
N GLU A 78 0.61 2.40 -0.30
CA GLU A 78 0.16 3.75 -0.64
C GLU A 78 -0.88 4.20 0.41
N SER A 79 -0.41 4.49 1.63
CA SER A 79 -1.30 4.89 2.72
C SER A 79 -0.67 5.92 3.65
N VAL A 80 -1.52 6.81 4.17
CA VAL A 80 -1.12 7.83 5.15
C VAL A 80 -0.47 7.20 6.40
N PRO A 81 -1.03 6.13 7.01
CA PRO A 81 -0.37 5.49 8.15
C PRO A 81 1.01 4.92 7.81
N ASN A 82 1.20 4.33 6.61
CA ASN A 82 2.51 3.84 6.16
C ASN A 82 3.53 4.98 6.07
N ALA A 83 3.17 6.08 5.41
CA ALA A 83 4.05 7.23 5.25
C ALA A 83 4.47 7.83 6.61
N ILE A 84 3.51 7.98 7.54
CA ILE A 84 3.78 8.48 8.90
C ILE A 84 4.69 7.53 9.67
N GLU A 85 4.46 6.21 9.58
CA GLU A 85 5.27 5.21 10.27
C GLU A 85 6.72 5.23 9.77
N GLN A 86 6.92 5.19 8.46
CA GLN A 86 8.26 5.26 7.86
C GLN A 86 8.97 6.58 8.17
N ALA A 87 8.25 7.71 8.16
CA ALA A 87 8.83 9.00 8.56
C ALA A 87 9.35 8.99 10.00
N LYS A 88 8.61 8.39 10.93
CA LYS A 88 9.04 8.25 12.34
C LYS A 88 10.28 7.36 12.46
N ILE A 89 10.34 6.28 11.69
CA ILE A 89 11.50 5.37 11.67
C ILE A 89 12.73 6.08 11.14
N ALA A 90 12.64 6.71 9.97
CA ALA A 90 13.74 7.47 9.38
C ALA A 90 14.27 8.53 10.36
N ALA A 91 13.36 9.29 10.98
CA ALA A 91 13.73 10.29 11.98
C ALA A 91 14.43 9.67 13.22
N SER A 92 13.92 8.57 13.76
CA SER A 92 14.57 7.87 14.88
C SER A 92 15.98 7.40 14.50
N VAL A 93 16.14 6.82 13.30
CA VAL A 93 17.44 6.34 12.82
C VAL A 93 18.43 7.50 12.67
N MET A 94 18.03 8.59 12.02
CA MET A 94 18.88 9.77 11.82
C MET A 94 19.31 10.41 13.15
N MET A 95 18.45 10.35 14.17
CA MET A 95 18.69 10.95 15.48
C MET A 95 19.34 9.99 16.49
N GLY A 96 19.59 8.72 16.12
CA GLY A 96 20.11 7.71 17.04
C GLY A 96 19.13 7.37 18.19
N LEU A 97 17.83 7.51 17.96
CA LEU A 97 16.78 7.24 18.92
C LEU A 97 16.23 5.81 18.78
N PRO A 98 15.58 5.27 19.82
CA PRO A 98 14.87 4.00 19.73
C PRO A 98 13.85 3.99 18.58
N LEU A 99 13.77 2.87 17.88
CA LEU A 99 12.81 2.69 16.78
C LEU A 99 11.38 2.58 17.32
N PRO A 100 10.40 3.24 16.68
CA PRO A 100 9.00 3.04 17.01
C PRO A 100 8.56 1.61 16.67
N LYS A 101 7.57 1.10 17.41
CA LYS A 101 6.99 -0.20 17.11
C LYS A 101 6.20 -0.14 15.80
N ARG A 102 6.51 -1.03 14.86
CA ARG A 102 5.72 -1.25 13.63
C ARG A 102 4.30 -1.72 13.98
N THR A 103 3.33 -1.24 13.21
CA THR A 103 1.92 -1.61 13.33
C THR A 103 1.50 -2.52 12.18
N VAL A 104 0.40 -3.26 12.33
CA VAL A 104 -0.16 -4.01 11.20
C VAL A 104 -0.62 -2.99 10.14
N PRO A 105 -0.31 -3.19 8.84
CA PRO A 105 -0.70 -2.24 7.80
C PRO A 105 -2.19 -1.97 7.85
N TRP A 106 -2.59 -0.71 7.77
CA TRP A 106 -4.00 -0.33 7.79
C TRP A 106 -4.22 0.94 6.97
N PHE A 107 -5.45 1.13 6.53
CA PHE A 107 -5.90 2.33 5.84
C PHE A 107 -7.42 2.49 6.02
N TRP A 108 -7.96 3.59 5.50
CA TRP A 108 -9.38 3.84 5.48
C TRP A 108 -9.82 4.40 4.13
N SER A 109 -11.11 4.29 3.85
CA SER A 109 -11.80 4.99 2.78
C SER A 109 -13.06 5.63 3.35
N GLU A 110 -13.46 6.75 2.77
CA GLU A 110 -14.74 7.39 3.06
C GLU A 110 -15.52 7.54 1.76
N GLN A 111 -16.74 6.99 1.71
CA GLN A 111 -17.60 7.04 0.53
C GLN A 111 -19.04 7.27 0.97
N TYR A 112 -19.67 8.34 0.50
CA TYR A 112 -21.05 8.68 0.82
C TYR A 112 -21.36 8.72 2.33
N GLY A 113 -20.40 9.19 3.14
CA GLY A 113 -20.50 9.21 4.61
C GLY A 113 -20.26 7.87 5.31
N LEU A 114 -20.01 6.79 4.56
CA LEU A 114 -19.60 5.51 5.11
C LEU A 114 -18.08 5.50 5.35
N LYS A 115 -17.69 5.04 6.54
CA LYS A 115 -16.28 4.85 6.92
C LYS A 115 -15.90 3.39 6.80
N LEU A 116 -14.99 3.09 5.89
CA LEU A 116 -14.42 1.76 5.70
C LEU A 116 -13.02 1.76 6.31
N GLN A 117 -12.75 0.83 7.21
CA GLN A 117 -11.43 0.65 7.82
C GLN A 117 -10.94 -0.75 7.53
N MET A 118 -9.69 -0.85 7.07
CA MET A 118 -9.04 -2.10 6.69
C MET A 118 -7.76 -2.25 7.51
N VAL A 119 -7.55 -3.43 8.09
CA VAL A 119 -6.34 -3.81 8.81
C VAL A 119 -5.81 -5.15 8.29
N GLY A 120 -4.51 -5.21 8.06
CA GLY A 120 -3.84 -6.32 7.40
C GLY A 120 -3.93 -6.25 5.87
N LEU A 121 -3.45 -7.32 5.24
CA LEU A 121 -3.47 -7.47 3.78
C LEU A 121 -4.38 -8.66 3.43
N SER A 122 -5.36 -8.43 2.56
CA SER A 122 -6.29 -9.48 2.12
C SER A 122 -5.70 -10.34 1.00
N CYS A 123 -4.66 -9.89 0.29
CA CYS A 123 -4.09 -10.63 -0.84
C CYS A 123 -3.66 -12.06 -0.44
N GLY A 124 -4.09 -13.05 -1.21
CA GLY A 124 -3.78 -14.46 -0.94
C GLY A 124 -4.60 -15.11 0.18
N TYR A 125 -5.73 -14.51 0.58
CA TYR A 125 -6.71 -15.17 1.44
C TYR A 125 -7.37 -16.37 0.72
N GLU A 126 -7.84 -17.33 1.52
CA GLU A 126 -8.54 -18.52 1.04
C GLU A 126 -10.02 -18.52 1.46
N ARG A 127 -10.33 -17.90 2.59
CA ARG A 127 -11.70 -17.81 3.11
C ARG A 127 -12.00 -16.41 3.62
N CYS A 128 -13.17 -15.90 3.25
CA CYS A 128 -13.74 -14.69 3.82
C CYS A 128 -14.92 -15.07 4.73
N ILE A 129 -14.89 -14.62 5.98
CA ILE A 129 -15.98 -14.79 6.95
C ILE A 129 -16.63 -13.44 7.13
N LEU A 130 -17.94 -13.35 6.85
CA LEU A 130 -18.69 -12.11 6.95
C LEU A 130 -19.54 -12.11 8.22
N ARG A 131 -19.31 -11.13 9.09
CA ARG A 131 -20.17 -10.84 10.25
C ARG A 131 -21.05 -9.65 9.90
N ARG A 132 -22.37 -9.86 9.89
CA ARG A 132 -23.37 -8.80 9.65
C ARG A 132 -24.07 -8.45 10.96
N TYR A 133 -24.64 -7.25 11.01
CA TYR A 133 -25.45 -6.79 12.13
C TYR A 133 -26.92 -6.70 11.70
N GLU A 134 -27.83 -7.30 12.47
CA GLU A 134 -29.24 -7.33 12.14
C GLU A 134 -29.84 -5.92 12.12
N GLY A 135 -30.66 -5.64 11.10
CA GLY A 135 -31.31 -4.33 10.96
C GLY A 135 -30.42 -3.19 10.49
N THR A 136 -29.13 -3.42 10.16
CA THR A 136 -28.23 -2.39 9.63
C THR A 136 -27.52 -2.84 8.35
N GLN A 137 -26.80 -1.92 7.70
CA GLN A 137 -25.91 -2.24 6.56
C GLN A 137 -24.47 -2.53 7.02
N ASP A 138 -24.21 -2.55 8.33
CA ASP A 138 -22.87 -2.71 8.88
C ASP A 138 -22.39 -4.15 8.77
N PHE A 139 -21.08 -4.32 8.59
CA PHE A 139 -20.46 -5.64 8.59
C PHE A 139 -18.97 -5.57 8.91
N VAL A 140 -18.41 -6.73 9.24
CA VAL A 140 -16.96 -6.97 9.29
C VAL A 140 -16.63 -8.18 8.43
N ALA A 141 -15.66 -8.03 7.53
CA ALA A 141 -15.14 -9.12 6.71
C ALA A 141 -13.77 -9.58 7.25
N PHE A 142 -13.67 -10.84 7.63
CA PHE A 142 -12.42 -11.46 8.08
C PHE A 142 -11.82 -12.31 6.95
N TYR A 143 -10.64 -11.92 6.47
CA TYR A 143 -9.88 -12.64 5.46
C TYR A 143 -8.90 -13.60 6.14
N ARG A 144 -9.00 -14.89 5.84
CA ARG A 144 -8.14 -15.95 6.42
C ARG A 144 -7.40 -16.70 5.32
N LYS A 145 -6.14 -17.02 5.60
CA LYS A 145 -5.34 -18.03 4.91
C LYS A 145 -5.18 -19.22 5.85
N LYS A 146 -5.18 -20.47 5.38
CA LYS A 146 -4.79 -21.61 6.23
C LYS A 146 -3.40 -21.36 6.79
N GLU A 147 -3.20 -21.70 8.07
CA GLU A 147 -1.85 -21.81 8.59
C GLU A 147 -1.12 -22.87 7.77
N ALA A 148 0.11 -22.58 7.33
CA ALA A 148 1.00 -23.66 6.94
C ALA A 148 1.13 -24.58 8.15
N GLU A 149 1.04 -25.90 7.96
CA GLU A 149 1.41 -26.86 8.99
C GLU A 149 2.88 -26.59 9.36
N GLY A 150 3.08 -25.75 10.39
CA GLY A 150 4.35 -25.63 11.09
C GLY A 150 4.60 -26.91 11.86
N PRO A 151 5.86 -27.28 12.14
CA PRO A 151 6.13 -28.48 12.90
C PRO A 151 5.40 -28.40 14.24
N ALA A 152 4.74 -29.50 14.62
CA ALA A 152 4.25 -29.67 15.97
C ALA A 152 5.39 -29.37 16.95
N LEU A 153 5.10 -28.54 17.96
CA LEU A 153 6.01 -28.28 19.08
C LEU A 153 6.50 -29.57 19.74
#